data_AF-D5T4G7-F1
#
_entry.id   AF-D5T4G7-F1
#
_cell.length_a   1.000
_cell.length_b   1.000
_cell.length_c   1.000
_cell.angle_alpha   90.00
_cell.angle_beta   90.00
_cell.angle_gamma   90.00
#
_symmetry.space_group_name_H-M   'P 1'
#
loop_
_entity.id
_entity.type
_entity.pdbx_description
1 polymer ?
#
loop_
_entity_poly.entity_id
_entity_poly.type
_entity_poly.pdbx_seq_one_letter_code
_entity_poly.pdbx_strand_id
1 'polypeptide(L)'
;MTEIEIYIDKFRDYIFYGIEVEHKLYYGEVNKVSGKVFIYINTLQPEWRQINTIVHEAGHAEFNMYGDSKRWSMSTMLAEKQAEYVTKHFVI
;
A
#
# COMPACT_ATOMS: atom_id res chain seq x y z
N MET A 1 17.81 9.27 7.13
CA MET A 1 16.61 8.50 6.82
C MET A 1 15.44 9.45 6.72
N THR A 2 14.71 9.41 5.61
CA THR A 2 13.44 10.12 5.44
C THR A 2 12.32 9.40 6.19
N GLU A 3 11.17 10.06 6.36
CA GLU A 3 10.02 9.43 7.01
C GLU A 3 9.52 8.22 6.21
N ILE A 4 9.44 8.36 4.88
CA ILE A 4 9.14 7.25 3.95
C ILE A 4 10.08 6.05 4.15
N GLU A 5 11.38 6.28 4.28
CA GLU A 5 12.37 5.19 4.46
C GLU A 5 12.15 4.43 5.78
N ILE A 6 11.72 5.11 6.85
CA ILE A 6 11.36 4.46 8.12
C ILE A 6 10.19 3.50 7.93
N TYR A 7 9.16 3.89 7.17
CA TYR A 7 8.00 3.03 6.91
C TYR A 7 8.32 1.86 6.00
N ILE A 8 9.14 2.07 4.96
CA ILE A 8 9.63 0.98 4.10
C ILE A 8 10.42 -0.04 4.94
N ASP A 9 11.27 0.41 5.85
CA ASP A 9 12.07 -0.48 6.70
C ASP A 9 11.25 -1.33 7.67
N LYS A 10 9.99 -0.94 7.98
CA LYS A 10 9.07 -1.77 8.78
C LYS A 10 8.56 -3.00 8.00
N PHE A 11 8.63 -2.98 6.67
CA PHE A 11 8.07 -4.01 5.79
C PHE A 11 9.16 -4.62 4.88
N ARG A 12 10.25 -5.11 5.46
CA ARG A 12 11.46 -5.56 4.74
C ARG A 12 11.23 -6.72 3.76
N ASP A 13 10.17 -7.50 3.95
CA ASP A 13 9.83 -8.62 3.09
C ASP A 13 9.19 -8.17 1.76
N TYR A 14 8.85 -6.89 1.63
CA TYR A 14 8.19 -6.30 0.48
C TYR A 14 9.16 -5.46 -0.36
N ILE A 15 8.94 -5.48 -1.67
CA ILE A 15 9.74 -4.70 -2.61
C ILE A 15 8.95 -3.44 -2.95
N PHE A 16 9.51 -2.28 -2.64
CA PHE A 16 8.88 -0.98 -2.88
C PHE A 16 9.42 -0.33 -4.16
N TYR A 17 8.52 0.23 -4.97
CA TYR A 17 8.87 1.03 -6.14
C TYR A 17 8.13 2.38 -6.10
N GLY A 18 8.88 3.46 -6.32
CA GLY A 18 8.30 4.76 -6.66
C GLY A 18 7.96 4.81 -8.14
N ILE A 19 6.73 5.19 -8.47
CA ILE A 19 6.26 5.38 -9.85
C ILE A 19 5.60 6.74 -9.98
N GLU A 20 5.58 7.28 -11.20
CA GLU A 20 4.94 8.56 -11.50
C GLU A 20 3.72 8.31 -12.37
N VAL A 21 2.53 8.54 -11.80
CA VAL A 21 1.27 8.38 -12.53
C VAL A 21 0.47 9.67 -12.39
N GLU A 22 0.29 10.38 -13.51
CA GLU A 22 -0.47 11.64 -13.59
C GLU A 22 -1.98 11.42 -13.49
N HIS A 23 -2.44 10.82 -12.38
CA HIS A 23 -3.84 10.57 -12.12
C HIS A 23 -4.18 10.88 -10.66
N LYS A 24 -5.12 11.82 -10.46
CA LYS A 24 -5.44 12.38 -9.13
C LYS A 24 -5.99 11.37 -8.12
N LEU A 25 -6.53 10.24 -8.61
CA LEU A 25 -7.10 9.18 -7.78
C LEU A 25 -6.23 7.92 -7.72
N TYR A 26 -5.04 7.95 -8.33
CA TYR A 26 -4.09 6.85 -8.25
C TYR A 26 -3.06 7.15 -7.16
N TYR A 27 -3.08 6.34 -6.11
CA TYR A 27 -2.21 6.51 -4.94
C TYR A 27 -1.07 5.49 -4.93
N GLY A 28 -1.38 4.25 -5.32
CA GLY A 28 -0.46 3.13 -5.40
C GLY A 28 -1.22 1.84 -5.62
N GLU A 29 -0.49 0.72 -5.59
CA GLU A 29 -1.08 -0.62 -5.65
C GLU A 29 -0.11 -1.67 -5.10
N VAL A 30 -0.67 -2.79 -4.63
CA VAL A 30 0.08 -4.00 -4.30
C VAL A 30 -0.17 -5.12 -5.31
N ASN A 31 0.91 -5.80 -5.69
CA ASN A 31 0.87 -6.98 -6.55
C ASN A 31 1.76 -8.10 -6.00
N LYS A 32 1.40 -9.35 -6.28
CA LYS A 32 2.22 -10.52 -5.95
C LYS A 32 2.61 -11.28 -7.20
N VAL A 33 3.91 -11.38 -7.47
CA VAL A 33 4.46 -12.10 -8.62
C VAL A 33 5.49 -13.10 -8.14
N SER A 34 5.32 -14.37 -8.50
CA SER A 34 6.24 -15.46 -8.14
C SER A 34 6.58 -15.52 -6.64
N GLY A 35 5.57 -15.31 -5.79
CA GLY A 35 5.71 -15.35 -4.33
C GLY A 35 6.28 -14.08 -3.69
N LYS A 36 6.73 -13.09 -4.47
CA LYS A 36 7.22 -11.80 -3.97
C LYS A 36 6.12 -10.75 -4.01
N VAL A 37 6.07 -9.90 -2.98
CA VAL A 37 5.13 -8.78 -2.87
C VAL A 37 5.82 -7.51 -3.37
N PHE A 38 5.13 -6.80 -4.26
CA PHE A 38 5.57 -5.56 -4.87
C PHE A 38 4.56 -4.47 -4.51
N ILE A 39 5.01 -3.40 -3.89
CA ILE A 39 4.19 -2.24 -3.53
C ILE A 39 4.67 -1.06 -4.37
N TYR A 40 3.76 -0.50 -5.15
CA TYR A 40 4.01 0.66 -5.99
C TYR A 40 3.42 1.91 -5.34
N ILE A 41 4.20 2.98 -5.24
CA ILE A 41 3.82 4.23 -4.59
C ILE A 41 3.88 5.34 -5.62
N ASN A 42 2.80 6.12 -5.76
CA ASN A 42 2.80 7.27 -6.66
C ASN A 42 3.57 8.45 -6.03
N THR A 43 4.75 8.75 -6.56
CA THR A 43 5.64 9.80 -6.04
C THR A 43 5.14 11.21 -6.34
N LEU A 44 4.17 11.36 -7.25
CA LEU A 44 3.51 12.64 -7.53
C LEU A 44 2.52 13.06 -6.44
N GLN A 45 2.18 12.16 -5.51
CA GLN A 45 1.34 12.49 -4.36
C GLN A 45 2.20 13.16 -3.26
N PRO A 46 1.61 14.01 -2.40
CA PRO A 46 2.32 14.54 -1.24
C PRO A 46 2.79 13.42 -0.30
N GLU A 47 3.91 13.62 0.38
CA GLU A 47 4.60 12.62 1.21
C GLU A 47 3.69 11.91 2.22
N TRP A 48 2.81 12.64 2.92
CA TRP A 48 1.85 12.04 3.85
C TRP A 48 0.88 11.04 3.18
N ARG A 49 0.54 11.24 1.90
CA ARG A 49 -0.26 10.28 1.12
C ARG A 49 0.58 9.08 0.73
N GLN A 50 1.83 9.28 0.35
CA GLN A 50 2.75 8.19 0.03
C GLN A 50 2.95 7.26 1.25
N ILE A 51 3.12 7.84 2.45
CA ILE A 51 3.20 7.08 3.71
C ILE A 51 1.91 6.30 3.97
N ASN A 52 0.75 6.95 3.81
CA ASN A 52 -0.53 6.26 3.95
C ASN A 52 -0.68 5.10 2.96
N THR A 53 -0.24 5.27 1.70
CA THR A 53 -0.22 4.22 0.69
C THR A 53 0.68 3.07 1.10
N ILE A 54 1.89 3.32 1.61
CA ILE A 54 2.79 2.26 2.10
C ILE A 54 2.07 1.38 3.13
N VAL A 55 1.46 2.01 4.14
CA VAL A 55 0.77 1.29 5.22
C VAL A 55 -0.45 0.54 4.70
N HIS A 56 -1.22 1.17 3.82
CA HIS A 56 -2.44 0.61 3.25
C HIS A 56 -2.16 -0.62 2.37
N GLU A 57 -1.22 -0.49 1.43
CA GLU A 57 -0.84 -1.56 0.51
C GLU A 57 -0.10 -2.71 1.22
N ALA A 58 0.70 -2.40 2.26
CA ALA A 58 1.27 -3.42 3.13
C ALA A 58 0.18 -4.18 3.89
N GLY A 59 -0.86 -3.48 4.37
CA GLY A 59 -2.05 -4.12 4.94
C GLY A 59 -2.70 -5.09 3.95
N HIS A 60 -2.90 -4.69 2.69
CA HIS A 60 -3.39 -5.60 1.67
C HIS A 60 -2.50 -6.83 1.48
N ALA A 61 -1.18 -6.68 1.48
CA ALA A 61 -0.25 -7.80 1.37
C ALA A 61 -0.39 -8.82 2.51
N GLU A 62 -0.51 -8.36 3.76
CA GLU A 62 -0.70 -9.21 4.94
C GLU A 62 -1.97 -10.07 4.84
N PHE A 63 -3.04 -9.50 4.28
CA PHE A 63 -4.32 -10.21 4.07
C PHE A 63 -4.39 -10.97 2.73
N ASN A 64 -3.28 -11.14 2.00
CA ASN A 64 -3.21 -11.77 0.68
C ASN A 64 -4.21 -11.19 -0.35
N MET A 65 -4.37 -9.86 -0.31
CA MET A 65 -5.23 -9.08 -1.18
C MET A 65 -4.40 -8.43 -2.27
N TYR A 66 -4.60 -8.83 -3.53
CA TYR A 66 -3.84 -8.30 -4.67
C TYR A 66 -4.78 -8.03 -5.84
N GLY A 67 -4.66 -6.87 -6.48
CA GLY A 67 -5.23 -6.54 -7.79
C GLY A 67 -6.76 -6.58 -7.97
N ASP A 68 -7.20 -6.10 -9.13
CA ASP A 68 -8.58 -5.68 -9.45
C ASP A 68 -9.66 -6.78 -9.45
N SER A 69 -9.27 -8.05 -9.60
CA SER A 69 -10.24 -9.16 -9.73
C SER A 69 -11.15 -9.37 -8.51
N LYS A 70 -10.85 -8.70 -7.39
CA LYS A 70 -11.62 -8.78 -6.16
C LYS A 70 -12.17 -7.45 -5.68
N ARG A 71 -12.01 -6.31 -6.38
CA ARG A 71 -12.39 -4.97 -5.86
C ARG A 71 -13.82 -4.86 -5.30
N TRP A 72 -14.74 -5.69 -5.78
CA TRP A 72 -16.15 -5.72 -5.36
C TRP A 72 -16.52 -6.93 -4.49
N SER A 73 -15.55 -7.76 -4.12
CA SER A 73 -15.78 -8.89 -3.22
C SER A 73 -15.87 -8.39 -1.77
N MET A 74 -16.69 -9.07 -0.95
CA MET A 74 -16.79 -8.78 0.49
C MET A 74 -15.43 -8.84 1.17
N SER A 75 -14.56 -9.73 0.71
CA SER A 75 -13.20 -9.87 1.19
C SER A 75 -12.40 -8.57 0.97
N THR A 76 -12.48 -7.96 -0.21
CA THR A 76 -11.78 -6.68 -0.47
C THR A 76 -12.36 -5.54 0.34
N MET A 77 -13.69 -5.44 0.48
CA MET A 77 -14.29 -4.43 1.36
C MET A 77 -13.83 -4.59 2.82
N LEU A 78 -13.66 -5.82 3.31
CA LEU A 78 -13.12 -6.08 4.64
C LEU A 78 -11.65 -5.68 4.74
N ALA A 79 -10.84 -5.96 3.72
CA ALA A 79 -9.43 -5.59 3.71
C ALA A 79 -9.24 -4.07 3.57
N GLU A 80 -10.02 -3.38 2.75
CA GLU A 80 -10.05 -1.92 2.66
C GLU A 80 -10.40 -1.32 4.02
N LYS A 81 -11.45 -1.83 4.68
CA LYS A 81 -11.82 -1.39 6.04
C LYS A 81 -10.73 -1.67 7.07
N GLN A 82 -10.03 -2.80 6.96
CA GLN A 82 -8.93 -3.14 7.86
C GLN A 82 -7.68 -2.32 7.57
N ALA A 83 -7.34 -2.08 6.30
CA ALA A 83 -6.25 -1.22 5.89
C ALA A 83 -6.50 0.22 6.36
N GLU A 84 -7.72 0.74 6.19
CA GLU A 84 -8.12 2.03 6.78
C GLU A 84 -7.98 2.05 8.31
N TYR A 85 -8.37 0.96 8.99
CA TYR A 85 -8.22 0.87 10.44
C TYR A 85 -6.75 0.90 10.84
N VAL A 86 -5.90 0.12 10.16
CA VAL A 86 -4.44 0.07 10.36
C VAL A 86 -3.83 1.46 10.12
N THR A 87 -4.15 2.13 9.01
CA THR A 87 -3.67 3.49 8.74
C THR A 87 -4.12 4.50 9.82
N LYS A 88 -5.31 4.35 10.40
CA LYS A 88 -5.82 5.23 11.47
C LYS A 88 -5.26 4.91 12.87
N HIS A 89 -4.82 3.68 13.13
CA HIS A 89 -4.43 3.21 14.47
C HIS A 89 -2.93 2.89 14.60
N PHE A 90 -2.18 2.85 13.51
CA PHE A 90 -0.73 3.02 13.58
C PHE A 90 -0.44 4.47 13.96
N VAL A 91 -0.23 4.69 15.26
CA VAL A 91 0.21 5.97 15.80
C VAL A 91 1.61 6.26 15.25
N ILE A 92 1.74 7.40 14.57
CA ILE A 92 3.00 8.02 14.13
C ILE A 92 3.77 8.54 15.34
#